data_AF-A0A7L3MBJ3-F1
#
_entry.id   AF-A0A7L3MBJ3-F1
#
_cell.length_a   1.000
_cell.length_b   1.000
_cell.length_c   1.000
_cell.angle_alpha   90.00
_cell.angle_beta   90.00
_cell.angle_gamma   90.00
#
_symmetry.space_group_name_H-M   'P 1'
#
loop_
_entity.id
_entity.type
_entity.pdbx_description
1 polymer ?
#
loop_
_entity_poly.entity_id
_entity_poly.type
_entity_poly.pdbx_seq_one_letter_code
_entity_poly.pdbx_strand_id
1 'polypeptide(L)'
;TMSVRESFNPESYELDKSFRLTRFTELKGTGCKVPQDVLQKLLESLQENHFQEDEQFLGAVMPRLGIGMDTCVIPLRHGGLSLVQTTDYIYPIVDDPYMMGRIACANVLSDLYAMGVTECDNMLMLLGISNKMTDRERDKVMPLIIQGFKDAAEEAGTSVTGGQTVLNPWIVLGGVATTVCQPNEFIMPDNAVPGDVLVLTKPLGTQVAVAVHQWLDIPEKWNKIKLVVTQEDVELAYQEAMMNMARLNRT
;
A
#
# COMPACT_ATOMS: atom_id res chain seq x y z
N THR A 1 18.27 -7.11 -12.47
CA THR A 1 18.91 -7.88 -11.38
C THR A 1 18.88 -7.00 -10.14
N MET A 2 17.92 -7.19 -9.24
CA MET A 2 17.91 -6.43 -7.98
C MET A 2 19.07 -6.94 -7.15
N SER A 3 20.15 -6.16 -7.07
CA SER A 3 21.25 -6.42 -6.14
C SER A 3 20.66 -6.51 -4.74
N VAL A 4 21.02 -7.57 -3.99
CA VAL A 4 20.65 -7.73 -2.58
C VAL A 4 21.05 -6.44 -1.87
N ARG A 5 20.04 -5.64 -1.48
CA ARG A 5 20.28 -4.41 -0.73
C ARG A 5 20.77 -4.82 0.65
N GLU A 6 21.85 -4.21 1.12
CA GLU A 6 22.29 -4.44 2.49
C GLU A 6 21.16 -4.08 3.47
N SER A 7 20.96 -4.93 4.47
CA SER A 7 19.94 -4.73 5.49
C SER A 7 20.16 -3.40 6.22
N PHE A 8 19.08 -2.68 6.49
CA PHE A 8 19.13 -1.39 7.16
C PHE A 8 19.78 -1.53 8.55
N ASN A 9 20.90 -0.83 8.76
CA ASN A 9 21.57 -0.74 10.06
C ASN A 9 21.36 0.66 10.67
N PRO A 10 20.62 0.79 11.80
CA PRO A 10 20.39 2.08 12.45
C PRO A 10 21.66 2.89 12.75
N GLU A 11 22.74 2.22 13.16
CA GLU A 11 23.99 2.89 13.56
C GLU A 11 24.66 3.59 12.36
N SER A 12 24.44 3.10 11.14
CA SER A 12 24.95 3.74 9.90
C SER A 12 24.26 5.08 9.61
N TYR A 13 23.12 5.35 10.24
CA TYR A 13 22.37 6.60 10.18
C TYR A 13 22.48 7.42 11.48
N GLU A 14 23.41 7.03 12.35
CA GLU A 14 23.62 7.60 13.68
C GLU A 14 22.40 7.48 14.62
N LEU A 15 21.60 6.43 14.43
CA LEU A 15 20.50 6.08 15.32
C LEU A 15 20.94 5.04 16.35
N ASP A 16 20.18 4.91 17.44
CA ASP A 16 20.41 3.84 18.41
C ASP A 16 20.26 2.47 17.75
N LYS A 17 21.12 1.51 18.10
CA LYS A 17 21.05 0.12 17.61
C LYS A 17 19.69 -0.55 17.87
N SER A 18 19.00 -0.11 18.93
CA SER A 18 17.66 -0.58 19.31
C SER A 18 16.52 0.09 18.52
N PHE A 19 16.82 1.01 17.62
CA PHE A 19 15.82 1.63 16.76
C PHE A 19 15.13 0.57 15.90
N ARG A 20 13.80 0.66 15.85
CA ARG A 20 12.92 -0.16 15.01
C ARG A 20 11.83 0.76 14.48
N LEU A 21 11.60 0.76 13.17
CA LEU A 21 10.51 1.55 12.58
C LEU A 21 9.15 0.99 13.02
N THR A 22 9.08 -0.34 13.15
CA THR A 22 7.89 -1.08 13.57
C THR A 22 7.49 -0.85 15.04
N ARG A 23 8.28 -0.09 15.81
CA ARG A 23 7.91 0.35 17.18
C ARG A 23 6.94 1.53 17.19
N PHE A 24 6.82 2.26 16.08
CA PHE A 24 5.92 3.41 15.95
C PHE A 24 4.52 3.02 15.45
N THR A 25 4.08 1.80 15.78
CA THR A 25 2.71 1.30 15.63
C THR A 25 2.47 0.15 16.61
N GLU A 26 1.21 -0.07 17.00
CA GLU A 26 0.82 -1.10 17.99
C GLU A 26 -0.07 -2.19 17.41
N LEU A 27 -0.74 -1.94 16.28
CA LEU A 27 -1.65 -2.90 15.65
C LEU A 27 -0.83 -4.02 14.97
N LYS A 28 -0.80 -5.19 15.60
CA LYS A 28 -0.03 -6.37 15.16
C LYS A 28 -0.97 -7.59 15.08
N GLY A 29 -0.84 -8.40 14.04
CA GLY A 29 -1.54 -9.70 13.92
C GLY A 29 -2.60 -9.74 12.82
N THR A 30 -3.81 -9.26 13.10
CA THR A 30 -4.97 -9.35 12.17
C THR A 30 -5.07 -8.17 11.19
N GLY A 31 -4.02 -7.37 11.07
CA GLY A 31 -4.02 -6.13 10.30
C GLY A 31 -4.64 -4.94 11.04
N CYS A 32 -4.71 -3.81 10.36
CA CYS A 32 -5.16 -2.53 10.93
C CYS A 32 -6.47 -2.01 10.31
N LYS A 33 -6.97 -2.69 9.28
CA LYS A 33 -8.20 -2.30 8.57
C LYS A 33 -9.42 -2.59 9.47
N VAL A 34 -10.40 -1.69 9.46
CA VAL A 34 -11.70 -1.94 10.08
C VAL A 34 -12.32 -3.18 9.41
N PRO A 35 -12.88 -4.14 10.18
CA PRO A 35 -13.51 -5.32 9.61
C PRO A 35 -14.58 -4.97 8.56
N GLN A 36 -14.66 -5.78 7.50
CA GLN A 36 -15.49 -5.47 6.33
C GLN A 36 -16.97 -5.27 6.66
N ASP A 37 -17.53 -6.09 7.55
CA ASP A 37 -18.93 -6.02 7.99
C ASP A 37 -19.22 -4.75 8.80
N VAL A 38 -18.24 -4.26 9.55
CA VAL A 38 -18.32 -2.99 10.30
C VAL A 38 -18.18 -1.82 9.33
N LEU A 39 -17.24 -1.89 8.39
CA LEU A 39 -17.01 -0.84 7.39
C LEU A 39 -18.25 -0.62 6.52
N GLN A 40 -18.86 -1.69 6.01
CA GLN A 40 -20.06 -1.60 5.18
C GLN A 40 -21.19 -0.83 5.88
N LYS A 41 -21.43 -1.13 7.17
CA LYS A 41 -22.45 -0.44 7.98
C LYS A 41 -22.14 1.06 8.18
N LEU A 42 -20.88 1.41 8.39
CA LEU A 42 -20.47 2.81 8.58
C LEU A 42 -20.64 3.67 7.32
N LEU A 43 -20.64 3.05 6.14
CA LEU A 43 -20.69 3.72 4.84
C LEU A 43 -22.09 3.72 4.20
N GLU A 44 -23.12 3.17 4.85
CA GLU A 44 -24.49 3.03 4.31
C GLU A 44 -25.03 4.35 3.75
N SER A 45 -24.87 5.47 4.48
CA SER A 45 -25.37 6.78 4.04
C SER A 45 -24.69 7.36 2.80
N LEU A 46 -23.47 6.90 2.47
CA LEU A 46 -22.79 7.27 1.22
C LEU A 46 -23.29 6.45 0.03
N GLN A 47 -23.80 5.24 0.28
CA GLN A 47 -24.40 4.37 -0.74
C GLN A 47 -25.82 4.82 -1.08
N GLU A 48 -26.55 5.39 -0.13
CA GLU A 48 -27.92 5.92 -0.35
C GLU A 48 -27.97 7.13 -1.30
N ASN A 49 -26.88 7.90 -1.41
CA ASN A 49 -26.76 9.02 -2.36
C ASN A 49 -26.43 8.52 -3.77
N HIS A 50 -27.35 7.73 -4.35
CA HIS A 50 -27.29 7.38 -5.76
C HIS A 50 -27.46 8.64 -6.61
N PHE A 51 -26.34 9.17 -7.13
CA PHE A 51 -26.37 9.99 -8.33
C PHE A 51 -27.09 9.19 -9.41
N GLN A 52 -28.15 9.78 -9.97
CA GLN A 52 -29.08 9.13 -10.89
C GLN A 52 -28.33 8.40 -12.02
N GLU A 53 -28.89 7.23 -12.34
CA GLU A 53 -28.52 6.30 -13.41
C GLU A 53 -27.98 7.00 -14.66
N ASP A 54 -26.85 6.49 -15.16
CA ASP A 54 -26.34 6.66 -16.52
C ASP A 54 -26.59 8.03 -17.16
N GLU A 55 -25.80 9.05 -16.80
CA GLU A 55 -25.73 10.26 -17.62
C GLU A 55 -25.28 9.86 -19.04
N GLN A 56 -26.25 9.84 -19.96
CA GLN A 56 -26.01 9.64 -21.40
C GLN A 56 -25.18 10.81 -21.93
N PHE A 57 -23.85 10.66 -21.88
CA PHE A 57 -22.97 11.56 -22.60
C PHE A 57 -22.82 11.04 -24.04
N LEU A 58 -23.40 11.75 -25.00
CA LEU A 58 -23.24 11.48 -26.44
C LEU A 58 -23.70 10.07 -26.93
N GLY A 59 -24.64 9.43 -26.24
CA GLY A 59 -25.26 8.17 -26.68
C GLY A 59 -24.49 6.90 -26.34
N ALA A 60 -23.38 6.98 -25.60
CA ALA A 60 -22.68 5.83 -25.04
C ALA A 60 -22.85 5.80 -23.51
N VAL A 61 -23.35 4.67 -22.98
CA VAL A 61 -23.40 4.43 -21.54
C VAL A 61 -21.97 4.13 -21.08
N MET A 62 -21.36 5.04 -20.31
CA MET A 62 -20.04 4.81 -19.74
C MET A 62 -20.17 4.10 -18.38
N PRO A 63 -19.40 3.04 -18.13
CA PRO A 63 -19.45 2.34 -16.86
C PRO A 63 -19.02 3.25 -15.71
N ARG A 64 -19.67 3.08 -14.56
CA ARG A 64 -19.37 3.77 -13.32
C ARG A 64 -19.11 2.74 -12.22
N LEU A 65 -18.11 3.00 -11.39
CA LEU A 65 -17.81 2.18 -10.22
C LEU A 65 -17.70 3.08 -8.98
N GLY A 66 -18.53 2.79 -7.98
CA GLY A 66 -18.59 3.51 -6.70
C GLY A 66 -17.92 2.75 -5.56
N ILE A 67 -18.37 3.01 -4.32
CA ILE A 67 -17.88 2.31 -3.12
C ILE A 67 -18.14 0.81 -3.24
N GLY A 68 -17.09 -0.01 -3.05
CA GLY A 68 -17.22 -1.47 -2.95
C GLY A 68 -16.10 -2.27 -3.62
N MET A 69 -15.34 -1.63 -4.51
CA MET A 69 -14.21 -2.22 -5.25
C MET A 69 -12.91 -1.44 -4.99
N ASP A 70 -11.80 -1.89 -5.60
CA ASP A 70 -10.44 -1.36 -5.36
C ASP A 70 -10.27 0.09 -5.85
N THR A 71 -11.03 0.52 -6.86
CA THR A 71 -11.03 1.90 -7.37
C THR A 71 -12.46 2.41 -7.53
N CYS A 72 -12.59 3.73 -7.66
CA CYS A 72 -13.76 4.30 -8.31
C CYS A 72 -13.49 4.57 -9.80
N VAL A 73 -14.53 4.43 -10.62
CA VAL A 73 -14.53 4.80 -12.04
C VAL A 73 -15.64 5.82 -12.23
N ILE A 74 -15.27 7.07 -12.51
CA ILE A 74 -16.20 8.19 -12.57
C ILE A 74 -16.14 8.81 -13.97
N PRO A 75 -17.19 8.65 -14.79
CA PRO A 75 -17.28 9.32 -16.09
C PRO A 75 -17.10 10.83 -15.95
N LEU A 76 -16.20 11.39 -16.75
CA LEU A 76 -15.93 12.81 -16.82
C LEU A 76 -16.85 13.48 -17.84
N ARG A 77 -17.07 14.79 -17.67
CA ARG A 77 -17.84 15.63 -18.61
C ARG A 77 -17.14 15.83 -19.96
N HIS A 78 -15.97 15.24 -20.16
CA HIS A 78 -15.10 15.52 -21.30
C HIS A 78 -14.72 14.24 -22.04
N GLY A 79 -14.96 14.23 -23.35
CA GLY A 79 -14.27 13.36 -24.29
C GLY A 79 -14.42 11.85 -24.10
N GLY A 80 -15.44 11.38 -23.38
CA GLY A 80 -15.60 9.95 -23.09
C GLY A 80 -14.54 9.39 -22.13
N LEU A 81 -13.92 10.26 -21.34
CA LEU A 81 -12.90 9.91 -20.35
C LEU A 81 -13.55 9.54 -19.02
N SER A 82 -12.86 8.69 -18.25
CA SER A 82 -13.22 8.36 -16.87
C SER A 82 -12.06 8.66 -15.92
N LEU A 83 -12.37 9.26 -14.78
CA LEU A 83 -11.44 9.34 -13.66
C LEU A 83 -11.39 7.97 -12.98
N VAL A 84 -10.20 7.41 -12.86
CA VAL A 84 -9.94 6.20 -12.07
C VAL A 84 -9.00 6.59 -10.93
N GLN A 85 -9.43 6.35 -9.69
CA GLN A 85 -8.61 6.69 -8.53
C GLN A 85 -8.83 5.75 -7.35
N THR A 86 -7.82 5.71 -6.48
CA THR A 86 -7.80 4.94 -5.24
C THR A 86 -6.99 5.67 -4.17
N THR A 87 -7.23 5.32 -2.91
CA THR A 87 -6.41 5.75 -1.76
C THR A 87 -6.26 4.60 -0.78
N ASP A 88 -5.05 4.44 -0.24
CA ASP A 88 -4.79 3.52 0.87
C ASP A 88 -3.68 4.10 1.76
N TYR A 89 -3.65 3.65 3.01
CA TYR A 89 -2.55 3.92 3.93
C TYR A 89 -2.35 2.75 4.90
N ILE A 90 -1.10 2.58 5.30
CA ILE A 90 -0.65 1.53 6.20
C ILE A 90 0.28 2.12 7.27
N TYR A 91 0.64 1.29 8.23
CA TYR A 91 1.61 1.59 9.27
C TYR A 91 2.91 0.81 9.01
N PRO A 92 4.03 1.14 9.67
CA PRO A 92 5.28 0.40 9.48
C PRO A 92 5.15 -1.10 9.74
N ILE A 93 5.49 -1.90 8.73
CA ILE A 93 5.51 -3.37 8.80
C ILE A 93 6.93 -3.94 8.65
N VAL A 94 7.86 -3.18 8.08
CA VAL A 94 9.29 -3.51 7.98
C VAL A 94 10.13 -2.43 8.65
N ASP A 95 11.33 -2.78 9.10
CA ASP A 95 12.23 -1.86 9.80
C ASP A 95 13.16 -1.07 8.87
N ASP A 96 13.30 -1.47 7.60
CA ASP A 96 14.01 -0.69 6.57
C ASP A 96 13.11 0.46 6.09
N PRO A 97 13.46 1.73 6.39
CA PRO A 97 12.56 2.84 6.10
C PRO A 97 12.36 3.09 4.61
N TYR A 98 13.40 2.89 3.79
CA TYR A 98 13.27 3.07 2.35
C TYR A 98 12.40 1.98 1.73
N MET A 99 12.58 0.73 2.13
CA MET A 99 11.72 -0.35 1.64
C MET A 99 10.29 -0.16 2.12
N MET A 100 10.09 0.33 3.35
CA MET A 100 8.76 0.70 3.84
C MET A 100 8.10 1.77 2.96
N GLY A 101 8.87 2.78 2.52
CA GLY A 101 8.42 3.78 1.54
C GLY A 101 8.00 3.18 0.20
N ARG A 102 8.84 2.30 -0.36
CA ARG A 102 8.53 1.56 -1.60
C ARG A 102 7.25 0.73 -1.45
N ILE A 103 7.09 0.01 -0.33
CA ILE A 103 5.92 -0.82 -0.05
C ILE A 103 4.66 0.04 0.05
N ALA A 104 4.72 1.18 0.75
CA ALA A 104 3.57 2.08 0.86
C ALA A 104 3.13 2.60 -0.50
N CYS A 105 4.06 3.01 -1.36
CA CYS A 105 3.75 3.42 -2.74
C CYS A 105 3.17 2.27 -3.57
N ALA A 106 3.79 1.10 -3.54
CA ALA A 106 3.33 -0.09 -4.26
C ALA A 106 1.93 -0.52 -3.83
N ASN A 107 1.60 -0.38 -2.55
CA ASN A 107 0.26 -0.65 -2.02
C ASN A 107 -0.78 0.31 -2.58
N VAL A 108 -0.49 1.62 -2.60
CA VAL A 108 -1.41 2.63 -3.17
C VAL A 108 -1.64 2.38 -4.66
N LEU A 109 -0.60 2.03 -5.42
CA LEU A 109 -0.72 1.75 -6.86
C LEU A 109 -1.40 0.40 -7.15
N SER A 110 -1.41 -0.53 -6.20
CA SER A 110 -1.92 -1.90 -6.40
C SER A 110 -3.35 -1.92 -6.92
N ASP A 111 -4.19 -1.01 -6.43
CA ASP A 111 -5.61 -0.96 -6.75
C ASP A 111 -5.86 -0.45 -8.18
N LEU A 112 -5.02 0.47 -8.70
CA LEU A 112 -5.10 0.82 -10.12
C LEU A 112 -4.80 -0.40 -11.00
N TYR A 113 -3.75 -1.15 -10.66
CA TYR A 113 -3.38 -2.36 -11.41
C TYR A 113 -4.45 -3.46 -11.31
N ALA A 114 -5.24 -3.52 -10.24
CA ALA A 114 -6.37 -4.45 -10.12
C ALA A 114 -7.45 -4.21 -11.19
N MET A 115 -7.57 -2.97 -11.69
CA MET A 115 -8.44 -2.59 -12.80
C MET A 115 -7.77 -2.75 -14.18
N GLY A 116 -6.58 -3.34 -14.25
CA GLY A 116 -5.81 -3.44 -15.49
C GLY A 116 -5.22 -2.11 -15.99
N VAL A 117 -5.29 -1.05 -15.17
CA VAL A 117 -4.76 0.27 -15.51
C VAL A 117 -3.25 0.28 -15.27
N THR A 118 -2.45 0.42 -16.33
CA THR A 118 -0.98 0.37 -16.23
C THR A 118 -0.30 1.73 -16.00
N GLU A 119 -1.02 2.83 -16.26
CA GLU A 119 -0.50 4.20 -16.15
C GLU A 119 -1.13 4.95 -14.98
N CYS A 120 -0.30 5.74 -14.29
CA CYS A 120 -0.75 6.63 -13.22
C CYS A 120 -0.35 8.07 -13.55
N ASP A 121 -1.33 8.93 -13.80
CA ASP A 121 -1.07 10.33 -14.14
C ASP A 121 -0.48 11.11 -12.96
N ASN A 122 -0.94 10.82 -11.74
CA ASN A 122 -0.53 11.58 -10.56
C ASN A 122 -0.65 10.79 -9.26
N MET A 123 0.32 11.00 -8.36
CA MET A 123 0.24 10.57 -6.98
C MET A 123 0.24 11.73 -5.98
N LEU A 124 -0.46 11.52 -4.86
CA LEU A 124 -0.33 12.32 -3.64
C LEU A 124 0.20 11.42 -2.51
N MET A 125 1.02 11.96 -1.62
CA MET A 125 1.54 11.22 -0.47
C MET A 125 0.84 11.63 0.83
N LEU A 126 0.37 10.65 1.60
CA LEU A 126 -0.21 10.83 2.93
C LEU A 126 0.81 10.37 3.97
N LEU A 127 1.24 11.28 4.84
CA LEU A 127 2.33 11.04 5.77
C LEU A 127 1.96 11.44 7.21
N GLY A 128 2.08 10.48 8.13
CA GLY A 128 1.98 10.72 9.57
C GLY A 128 3.36 10.55 10.20
N ILE A 129 3.86 11.58 10.87
CA ILE A 129 5.10 11.53 11.64
C ILE A 129 4.73 11.19 13.08
N SER A 130 5.36 10.15 13.64
CA SER A 130 5.07 9.75 15.02
C SER A 130 5.50 10.84 16.00
N ASN A 131 4.59 11.29 16.86
CA ASN A 131 4.90 12.20 17.96
C ASN A 131 5.74 11.55 19.08
N LYS A 132 6.00 10.24 18.98
CA LYS A 132 6.90 9.47 19.86
C LYS A 132 8.33 9.41 19.32
N MET A 133 8.55 9.87 18.09
CA MET A 133 9.86 9.91 17.43
C MET A 133 10.61 11.18 17.84
N THR A 134 11.92 11.07 18.05
CA THR A 134 12.75 12.26 18.27
C THR A 134 12.98 13.03 16.97
N ASP A 135 13.30 14.32 17.03
CA ASP A 135 13.63 15.11 15.83
C ASP A 135 14.77 14.48 15.03
N ARG A 136 15.79 13.93 15.71
CA ARG A 136 16.91 13.24 15.06
C ARG A 136 16.45 12.00 14.30
N GLU A 137 15.63 11.16 14.91
CA GLU A 137 15.06 9.99 14.25
C GLU A 137 14.23 10.41 13.04
N ARG A 138 13.37 11.43 13.18
CA ARG A 138 12.56 11.96 12.06
C ARG A 138 13.44 12.38 10.89
N ASP A 139 14.44 13.21 11.15
CA ASP A 139 15.27 13.82 10.10
C ASP A 139 16.18 12.82 9.39
N LYS A 140 16.44 11.66 10.00
CA LYS A 140 17.20 10.55 9.37
C LYS A 140 16.30 9.53 8.68
N VAL A 141 15.13 9.23 9.27
CA VAL A 141 14.24 8.14 8.82
C VAL A 141 13.27 8.60 7.75
N MET A 142 12.67 9.77 7.90
CA MET A 142 11.63 10.22 6.96
C MET A 142 12.14 10.46 5.55
N PRO A 143 13.34 11.03 5.32
CA PRO A 143 13.87 11.16 3.97
C PRO A 143 14.04 9.81 3.26
N LEU A 144 14.39 8.74 3.97
CA LEU A 144 14.52 7.39 3.40
C LEU A 144 13.16 6.85 2.95
N ILE A 145 12.12 7.00 3.77
CA ILE A 145 10.74 6.62 3.42
C ILE A 145 10.28 7.39 2.18
N ILE A 146 10.48 8.71 2.17
CA ILE A 146 10.08 9.57 1.06
C ILE A 146 10.83 9.18 -0.21
N GLN A 147 12.13 8.91 -0.11
CA GLN A 147 12.95 8.45 -1.23
C GLN A 147 12.45 7.11 -1.78
N GLY A 148 12.15 6.14 -0.91
CA GLY A 148 11.59 4.86 -1.32
C GLY A 148 10.23 5.01 -2.00
N PHE A 149 9.35 5.86 -1.47
CA PHE A 149 8.06 6.15 -2.10
C PHE A 149 8.25 6.77 -3.49
N LYS A 150 9.14 7.76 -3.59
CA LYS A 150 9.50 8.43 -4.85
C LYS A 150 10.04 7.44 -5.89
N ASP A 151 10.96 6.57 -5.51
CA ASP A 151 11.60 5.65 -6.46
C ASP A 151 10.63 4.58 -6.97
N ALA A 152 9.68 4.12 -6.14
CA ALA A 152 8.59 3.26 -6.59
C ALA A 152 7.61 4.00 -7.52
N ALA A 153 7.32 5.28 -7.26
CA ALA A 153 6.51 6.11 -8.16
C ALA A 153 7.21 6.34 -9.51
N GLU A 154 8.52 6.58 -9.50
CA GLU A 154 9.32 6.72 -10.72
C GLU A 154 9.35 5.41 -11.54
N GLU A 155 9.49 4.26 -10.89
CA GLU A 155 9.34 2.93 -11.54
C GLU A 155 7.93 2.73 -12.15
N ALA A 156 6.90 3.28 -11.50
CA ALA A 156 5.53 3.30 -12.00
C ALA A 156 5.30 4.32 -13.13
N GLY A 157 6.32 5.10 -13.52
CA GLY A 157 6.21 6.13 -14.57
C GLY A 157 5.44 7.37 -14.13
N THR A 158 5.29 7.60 -12.81
CA THR A 158 4.54 8.71 -12.25
C THR A 158 5.37 9.52 -11.26
N SER A 159 4.77 10.55 -10.66
CA SER A 159 5.42 11.38 -9.65
C SER A 159 4.47 11.79 -8.53
N VAL A 160 5.05 12.10 -7.37
CA VAL A 160 4.32 12.68 -6.25
C VAL A 160 4.36 14.20 -6.38
N THR A 161 3.20 14.82 -6.61
CA THR A 161 3.11 16.29 -6.84
C THR A 161 2.55 17.07 -5.66
N GLY A 162 2.09 16.37 -4.63
CA GLY A 162 1.52 16.97 -3.43
C GLY A 162 1.24 15.92 -2.36
N GLY A 163 0.58 16.35 -1.30
CA GLY A 163 0.29 15.47 -0.18
C GLY A 163 -0.02 16.23 1.10
N GLN A 164 -0.10 15.49 2.19
CA GLN A 164 -0.29 16.04 3.52
C GLN A 164 0.60 15.32 4.52
N THR A 165 1.30 16.10 5.36
CA THR A 165 2.13 15.58 6.45
C THR A 165 1.66 16.13 7.78
N VAL A 166 1.34 15.26 8.73
CA VAL A 166 0.83 15.64 10.07
C VAL A 166 1.52 14.87 11.18
N LEU A 167 1.45 15.38 12.42
CA LEU A 167 1.81 14.61 13.60
C LEU A 167 0.71 13.59 13.93
N ASN A 168 1.11 12.38 14.29
CA ASN A 168 0.21 11.29 14.68
C ASN A 168 0.88 10.42 15.76
N PRO A 169 0.18 9.70 16.64
CA PRO A 169 0.82 8.75 17.56
C PRO A 169 1.66 7.67 16.85
N TRP A 170 1.24 7.26 15.66
CA TRP A 170 1.91 6.26 14.83
C TRP A 170 2.44 6.87 13.54
N ILE A 171 3.40 6.19 12.90
CA ILE A 171 3.80 6.56 11.55
C ILE A 171 2.70 6.11 10.59
N VAL A 172 2.19 7.01 9.74
CA VAL A 172 1.18 6.70 8.71
C VAL A 172 1.82 6.87 7.34
N LEU A 173 1.66 5.88 6.47
CA LEU A 173 2.26 5.86 5.13
C LEU A 173 1.21 5.46 4.10
N GLY A 174 0.88 6.36 3.20
CA GLY A 174 -0.10 6.08 2.17
C GLY A 174 -0.10 7.13 1.08
N GLY A 175 -1.19 7.17 0.34
CA GLY A 175 -1.30 8.07 -0.79
C GLY A 175 -2.60 7.95 -1.54
N VAL A 176 -2.63 8.69 -2.64
CA VAL A 176 -3.67 8.63 -3.66
C VAL A 176 -2.97 8.34 -4.98
N ALA A 177 -3.53 7.44 -5.78
CA ALA A 177 -3.14 7.26 -7.16
C ALA A 177 -4.35 7.57 -8.06
N THR A 178 -4.11 8.39 -9.07
CA THR A 178 -5.17 8.87 -9.97
C THR A 178 -4.70 8.79 -11.41
N THR A 179 -5.61 8.41 -12.29
CA THR A 179 -5.41 8.44 -13.74
C THR A 179 -6.72 8.84 -14.44
N VAL A 180 -6.59 9.37 -15.66
CA VAL A 180 -7.72 9.66 -16.54
C VAL A 180 -7.67 8.70 -17.71
N CYS A 181 -8.60 7.75 -17.74
CA CYS A 181 -8.59 6.65 -18.69
C CYS A 181 -9.59 6.86 -19.83
N GLN A 182 -9.21 6.37 -21.00
CA GLN A 182 -10.13 5.94 -22.05
C GLN A 182 -10.82 4.63 -21.64
N PRO A 183 -12.00 4.30 -22.23
CA PRO A 183 -12.74 3.09 -21.88
C PRO A 183 -12.01 1.76 -22.09
N ASN A 184 -10.96 1.73 -22.90
CA ASN A 184 -10.16 0.53 -23.18
C ASN A 184 -8.89 0.42 -22.32
N GLU A 185 -8.64 1.39 -21.43
CA GLU A 185 -7.46 1.43 -20.55
C GLU A 185 -7.75 0.87 -19.14
N PHE A 186 -9.00 0.49 -18.87
CA PHE A 186 -9.41 -0.21 -17.66
C PHE A 186 -10.32 -1.40 -17.98
N ILE A 187 -10.33 -2.39 -17.09
CA ILE A 187 -11.13 -3.60 -17.16
C ILE A 187 -12.12 -3.59 -16.00
N MET A 188 -13.42 -3.69 -16.29
CA MET A 188 -14.45 -3.78 -15.24
C MET A 188 -14.36 -5.14 -14.51
N PRO A 189 -14.35 -5.15 -13.17
CA PRO A 189 -14.12 -6.35 -12.37
C PRO A 189 -15.40 -7.17 -12.14
N ASP A 190 -16.19 -7.40 -13.20
CA ASP A 190 -17.53 -8.00 -13.11
C ASP A 190 -17.81 -9.07 -14.19
N ASN A 191 -16.84 -9.40 -15.04
CA ASN A 191 -17.03 -10.27 -16.21
C ASN A 191 -16.52 -11.72 -16.03
N ALA A 192 -16.46 -12.22 -14.80
CA ALA A 192 -16.08 -13.61 -14.55
C ALA A 192 -17.20 -14.59 -14.96
N VAL A 193 -16.84 -15.70 -15.61
CA VAL A 193 -17.79 -16.73 -16.08
C VAL A 193 -17.45 -18.13 -15.57
N PRO A 194 -18.44 -19.04 -15.43
CA PRO A 194 -18.16 -20.44 -15.06
C PRO A 194 -17.19 -21.10 -16.05
N GLY A 195 -16.09 -21.61 -15.51
CA GLY A 195 -14.98 -22.18 -16.30
C GLY A 195 -13.71 -21.36 -16.25
N ASP A 196 -13.78 -20.10 -15.82
CA ASP A 196 -12.59 -19.29 -15.53
C ASP A 196 -11.74 -19.87 -14.39
N VAL A 197 -10.47 -19.48 -14.36
CA VAL A 197 -9.49 -19.89 -13.34
C VAL A 197 -9.05 -18.70 -12.50
N LEU A 198 -8.68 -18.97 -11.24
CA LEU A 198 -8.14 -17.96 -10.33
C LEU A 198 -6.60 -17.99 -10.39
N VAL A 199 -5.99 -16.85 -10.71
CA VAL A 199 -4.53 -16.69 -10.77
C VAL A 199 -4.10 -15.72 -9.67
N LEU A 200 -3.10 -16.12 -8.89
CA LEU A 200 -2.49 -15.29 -7.84
C LEU A 200 -1.03 -15.00 -8.21
N THR A 201 -0.67 -13.72 -8.30
CA THR A 201 0.63 -13.28 -8.84
C THR A 201 1.71 -13.05 -7.77
N LYS A 202 1.33 -13.04 -6.49
CA LYS A 202 2.23 -12.93 -5.33
C LYS A 202 1.92 -14.01 -4.30
N PRO A 203 2.93 -14.59 -3.63
CA PRO A 203 2.68 -15.55 -2.56
C PRO A 203 1.98 -14.88 -1.36
N LEU A 204 1.19 -15.67 -0.63
CA LEU A 204 0.58 -15.25 0.64
C LEU A 204 1.59 -15.35 1.79
N GLY A 205 1.21 -14.86 2.98
CA GLY A 205 1.98 -15.06 4.22
C GLY A 205 2.87 -13.89 4.65
N THR A 206 2.79 -12.74 3.97
CA THR A 206 3.59 -11.54 4.31
C THR A 206 3.41 -11.10 5.76
N GLN A 207 2.17 -11.09 6.27
CA GLN A 207 1.87 -10.74 7.66
C GLN A 207 2.57 -11.65 8.67
N VAL A 208 2.67 -12.95 8.37
CA VAL A 208 3.39 -13.92 9.22
C VAL A 208 4.87 -13.58 9.20
N ALA A 209 5.46 -13.43 8.00
CA ALA A 209 6.88 -13.11 7.81
C ALA A 209 7.32 -11.86 8.58
N VAL A 210 6.58 -10.74 8.44
CA VAL A 210 6.92 -9.50 9.15
C VAL A 210 6.69 -9.59 10.66
N ALA A 211 5.65 -10.31 11.10
CA ALA A 211 5.39 -10.49 12.52
C ALA A 211 6.47 -11.35 13.18
N VAL A 212 6.86 -12.46 12.54
CA VAL A 212 7.87 -13.37 13.10
C VAL A 212 9.25 -12.72 13.16
N HIS A 213 9.61 -11.89 12.17
CA HIS A 213 10.85 -11.11 12.20
C HIS A 213 10.91 -10.20 13.44
N GLN A 214 9.82 -9.48 13.76
CA GLN A 214 9.73 -8.68 14.99
C GLN A 214 9.80 -9.52 16.27
N TRP A 215 9.42 -10.80 16.23
CA TRP A 215 9.44 -11.65 17.42
C TRP A 215 10.85 -12.09 17.79
N LEU A 216 11.82 -12.03 16.86
CA LEU A 216 13.24 -12.29 17.16
C LEU A 216 13.77 -11.38 18.28
N ASP A 217 13.31 -10.13 18.31
CA ASP A 217 13.65 -9.13 19.33
C ASP A 217 12.83 -9.28 20.63
N ILE A 218 11.88 -10.22 20.69
CA ILE A 218 10.96 -10.43 21.82
C ILE A 218 11.09 -11.87 22.33
N PRO A 219 11.93 -12.14 23.36
CA PRO A 219 12.25 -13.50 23.81
C PRO A 219 11.03 -14.38 24.12
N GLU A 220 10.00 -13.81 24.75
CA GLU A 220 8.77 -14.55 25.08
C GLU A 220 8.04 -15.04 23.82
N LYS A 221 8.02 -14.25 22.75
CA LYS A 221 7.36 -14.62 21.48
C LYS A 221 8.24 -15.55 20.66
N TRP A 222 9.54 -15.28 20.55
CA TRP A 222 10.47 -16.15 19.83
C TRP A 222 10.47 -17.58 20.40
N ASN A 223 10.45 -17.71 21.73
CA ASN A 223 10.43 -19.02 22.39
C ASN A 223 9.22 -19.90 22.02
N LYS A 224 8.10 -19.32 21.56
CA LYS A 224 6.90 -20.07 21.13
C LYS A 224 7.08 -20.76 19.79
N ILE A 225 7.98 -20.26 18.94
CA ILE A 225 8.13 -20.69 17.54
C ILE A 225 9.54 -21.12 17.18
N LYS A 226 10.54 -20.95 18.07
CA LYS A 226 11.94 -21.34 17.83
C LYS A 226 12.15 -22.83 17.50
N LEU A 227 11.15 -23.66 17.78
CA LEU A 227 11.14 -25.09 17.45
C LEU A 227 10.48 -25.40 16.10
N VAL A 228 9.83 -24.41 15.49
CA VAL A 228 9.10 -24.52 14.22
C VAL A 228 9.95 -24.01 13.05
N VAL A 229 10.72 -22.94 13.28
CA VAL A 229 11.45 -22.22 12.23
C VAL A 229 12.79 -21.69 12.77
N THR A 230 13.82 -21.66 11.92
CA THR A 230 15.14 -21.11 12.29
C THR A 230 15.17 -19.59 12.15
N GLN A 231 16.16 -18.91 12.74
CA GLN A 231 16.32 -17.46 12.52
C GLN A 231 16.67 -17.12 11.07
N GLU A 232 17.40 -18.01 10.39
CA GLU A 232 17.76 -17.88 8.98
C GLU A 232 16.53 -17.94 8.08
N ASP A 233 15.64 -18.92 8.31
CA ASP A 233 14.37 -19.02 7.58
C ASP A 233 13.49 -17.77 7.79
N VAL A 234 13.48 -17.21 9.01
CA VAL A 234 12.74 -15.98 9.32
C VAL A 234 13.30 -14.78 8.56
N GLU A 235 14.62 -14.63 8.52
CA GLU A 235 15.27 -13.56 7.76
C GLU A 235 14.99 -13.70 6.26
N LEU A 236 15.13 -14.90 5.70
CA LEU A 236 14.83 -15.17 4.30
C LEU A 236 13.36 -14.87 3.95
N ALA A 237 12.42 -15.33 4.76
CA ALA A 237 11.00 -15.06 4.57
C ALA A 237 10.68 -13.56 4.68
N TYR A 238 11.34 -12.85 5.61
CA TYR A 238 11.19 -11.41 5.77
C TYR A 238 11.70 -10.64 4.55
N GLN A 239 12.89 -10.98 4.04
CA GLN A 239 13.44 -10.38 2.83
C GLN A 239 12.56 -10.65 1.61
N GLU A 240 12.12 -11.89 1.41
CA GLU A 240 11.19 -12.25 0.33
C GLU A 240 9.86 -11.51 0.44
N ALA A 241 9.27 -11.44 1.63
CA ALA A 241 8.04 -10.67 1.85
C ALA A 241 8.24 -9.19 1.52
N MET A 242 9.33 -8.58 2.02
CA MET A 242 9.66 -7.18 1.76
C MET A 242 9.83 -6.89 0.27
N MET A 243 10.52 -7.77 -0.46
CA MET A 243 10.74 -7.67 -1.90
C MET A 243 9.43 -7.80 -2.69
N ASN A 244 8.61 -8.81 -2.36
CA ASN A 244 7.32 -9.03 -3.04
C ASN A 244 6.30 -7.93 -2.74
N MET A 245 6.30 -7.36 -1.53
CA MET A 245 5.45 -6.22 -1.17
C MET A 245 5.88 -4.94 -1.89
N ALA A 246 7.18 -4.71 -2.11
CA ALA A 246 7.71 -3.55 -2.82
C ALA A 246 7.60 -3.65 -4.36
N ARG A 247 7.37 -4.86 -4.89
CA ARG A 247 7.18 -5.11 -6.33
C ARG A 247 5.85 -4.52 -6.80
N LEU A 248 5.86 -3.71 -7.84
CA LEU A 248 4.63 -3.21 -8.46
C LEU A 248 3.84 -4.35 -9.13
N ASN A 249 2.52 -4.19 -9.23
CA ASN A 249 1.67 -5.07 -10.04
C ASN A 249 1.51 -4.54 -11.48
N ARG A 250 2.36 -3.59 -11.90
CA ARG A 250 2.43 -3.08 -13.27
C ARG A 250 2.92 -4.20 -14.19
N THR A 251 2.09 -4.62 -15.14
CA THR A 251 2.41 -5.64 -16.15
C THR A 251 2.49 -5.04 -17.54
#